data_AF-F2SHT5-F1
#
_entry.id   AF-F2SHT5-F1
#
_cell.length_a   1.000
_cell.length_b   1.000
_cell.length_c   1.000
_cell.angle_alpha   90.00
_cell.angle_beta   90.00
_cell.angle_gamma   90.00
#
_symmetry.space_group_name_H-M   'P 1'
#
loop_
_entity.id
_entity.type
_entity.pdbx_description
1 polymer ?
#
loop_
_entity_poly.entity_id
_entity_poly.type
_entity_poly.pdbx_seq_one_letter_code
_entity_poly.pdbx_strand_id
1 'polypeptide(L)'
;MAIPCAILLNTSSIALKLFVEAGLAHACLMSVPIKKQHALKLVNGLLPFLEWQSTIDYLKDPPKGYQLPGVDVEGGLKKIRDKVNRDEYPNEYTFQKELTELIASAHDGHFYVDLDLMSVFKFGRTEIGPLVSVSQDGVKLPEIFVFSMYCMLFCFWFLCAVSC
;
A
#
# COMPACT_ATOMS: atom_id res chain seq x y z
N MET A 1 -6.94 -28.77 -5.91
CA MET A 1 -6.62 -27.36 -6.18
C MET A 1 -5.80 -26.86 -5.01
N ALA A 2 -4.55 -26.43 -5.23
CA ALA A 2 -3.68 -25.96 -4.15
C ALA A 2 -4.14 -24.57 -3.70
N ILE A 3 -4.23 -24.35 -2.38
CA ILE A 3 -4.49 -23.03 -1.79
C ILE A 3 -3.22 -22.20 -2.00
N PRO A 4 -3.25 -21.01 -2.64
CA PRO A 4 -2.03 -20.27 -2.98
C PRO A 4 -1.12 -19.99 -1.78
N CYS A 5 -1.68 -19.72 -0.61
CA CYS A 5 -0.90 -19.58 0.63
C CYS A 5 -0.19 -20.87 1.07
N ALA A 6 -0.74 -22.05 0.77
CA ALA A 6 -0.10 -23.32 1.11
C ALA A 6 1.13 -23.60 0.23
N ILE A 7 1.20 -23.06 -0.99
CA ILE A 7 2.39 -23.15 -1.85
C ILE A 7 3.57 -22.47 -1.17
N LEU A 8 3.33 -21.33 -0.51
CA LEU A 8 4.37 -20.56 0.19
C LEU A 8 4.98 -21.32 1.37
N LEU A 9 4.20 -22.14 2.08
CA LEU A 9 4.68 -22.96 3.21
C LEU A 9 5.74 -23.99 2.78
N ASN A 10 5.73 -24.41 1.52
CA ASN A 10 6.70 -25.35 0.96
C ASN A 10 7.98 -24.69 0.43
N THR A 11 8.04 -23.35 0.42
CA THR A 11 9.20 -22.58 -0.08
C THR A 11 10.16 -22.14 1.02
N SER A 12 9.91 -22.51 2.28
CA SER A 12 10.77 -22.17 3.42
C SER A 12 12.08 -22.95 3.42
N SER A 13 13.08 -22.46 2.70
CA SER A 13 14.49 -22.67 3.06
C SER A 13 14.92 -21.58 4.05
N ILE A 14 15.85 -21.93 4.94
CA ILE A 14 16.34 -21.12 6.07
C ILE A 14 17.17 -19.93 5.56
N ALA A 15 16.52 -18.95 4.92
CA ALA A 15 17.16 -17.72 4.47
C ALA A 15 16.43 -16.52 5.09
N LEU A 16 17.22 -15.61 5.66
CA LEU A 16 16.78 -14.46 6.46
C LEU A 16 15.90 -13.44 5.67
N LYS A 17 15.71 -13.63 4.36
CA LYS A 17 14.73 -12.94 3.51
C LYS A 17 14.25 -13.90 2.42
N LEU A 18 12.99 -14.33 2.53
CA LEU A 18 12.32 -15.12 1.51
C LEU A 18 11.75 -14.17 0.44
N PHE A 19 12.30 -14.20 -0.77
CA PHE A 19 11.70 -13.56 -1.93
C PHE A 19 10.72 -14.51 -2.58
N VAL A 20 9.53 -14.02 -2.89
CA VAL A 20 8.46 -14.77 -3.57
C VAL A 20 7.97 -13.97 -4.75
N GLU A 21 7.48 -14.65 -5.77
CA GLU A 21 6.88 -14.00 -6.93
C GLU A 21 5.64 -13.19 -6.48
N ALA A 22 5.52 -11.96 -6.98
CA ALA A 22 4.51 -11.00 -6.51
C ALA A 22 3.08 -11.47 -6.82
N GLY A 23 2.86 -12.07 -7.99
CA GLY A 23 1.60 -12.69 -8.36
C GLY A 23 1.19 -13.82 -7.42
N LEU A 24 2.13 -14.69 -7.03
CA LEU A 24 1.88 -15.76 -6.05
C LEU A 24 1.54 -15.18 -4.66
N ALA A 25 2.28 -14.17 -4.19
CA ALA A 25 2.00 -13.48 -2.94
C ALA A 25 0.60 -12.84 -2.94
N HIS A 26 0.25 -12.13 -4.02
CA HIS A 26 -1.06 -11.51 -4.18
C HIS A 26 -2.18 -12.56 -4.26
N ALA A 27 -1.97 -13.66 -4.98
CA ALA A 27 -2.92 -14.76 -5.04
C ALA A 27 -3.16 -15.41 -3.66
N CYS A 28 -2.12 -15.48 -2.81
CA CYS A 28 -2.29 -15.88 -1.42
C CYS A 28 -3.21 -14.90 -0.66
N LEU A 29 -2.93 -13.61 -0.69
CA LEU A 29 -3.77 -12.61 0.00
C LEU A 29 -5.24 -12.69 -0.45
N MET A 30 -5.48 -12.81 -1.75
CA MET A 30 -6.83 -12.91 -2.33
C MET A 30 -7.57 -14.21 -1.97
N SER A 31 -6.85 -15.24 -1.51
CA SER A 31 -7.44 -16.53 -1.12
C SER A 31 -7.96 -16.56 0.32
N VAL A 32 -7.64 -15.55 1.15
CA VAL A 32 -8.05 -15.51 2.56
C VAL A 32 -9.53 -15.15 2.67
N PRO A 33 -10.39 -16.03 3.21
CA PRO A 33 -11.81 -15.76 3.31
C PRO A 33 -12.09 -14.70 4.37
N ILE A 34 -13.00 -13.77 4.07
CA ILE A 34 -13.47 -12.78 5.05
C ILE A 34 -14.32 -13.46 6.12
N LYS A 35 -14.10 -13.09 7.38
CA LYS A 35 -14.95 -13.49 8.51
C LYS A 35 -15.82 -12.31 8.93
N LYS A 36 -17.06 -12.25 8.44
CA LYS A 36 -18.02 -11.15 8.66
C LYS A 36 -18.05 -10.61 10.09
N GLN A 37 -18.18 -11.50 11.09
CA GLN A 37 -18.24 -11.11 12.50
C GLN A 37 -16.97 -10.42 12.98
N HIS A 38 -15.80 -10.85 12.50
CA HIS A 38 -14.51 -10.25 12.86
C HIS A 38 -14.32 -8.92 12.15
N ALA A 39 -14.66 -8.83 10.86
CA ALA A 39 -14.63 -7.59 10.09
C ALA A 39 -15.55 -6.51 10.71
N LEU A 40 -16.78 -6.88 11.11
CA LEU A 40 -17.68 -5.96 11.82
C LEU A 40 -17.11 -5.53 13.18
N LYS A 41 -16.50 -6.45 13.93
CA LYS A 41 -15.87 -6.13 15.22
C LYS A 41 -14.72 -5.14 15.03
N LEU A 42 -13.87 -5.34 14.02
CA LEU A 42 -12.79 -4.42 13.67
C LEU A 42 -13.32 -3.03 13.33
N VAL A 43 -14.27 -2.94 12.39
CA VAL A 43 -14.83 -1.66 11.94
C VAL A 43 -15.52 -0.91 13.09
N ASN A 44 -16.33 -1.59 13.89
CA ASN A 44 -16.97 -0.96 15.05
C ASN A 44 -15.95 -0.53 16.11
N GLY A 45 -14.86 -1.28 16.26
CA GLY A 45 -13.78 -0.95 17.19
C GLY A 45 -12.93 0.25 16.77
N LEU A 46 -12.90 0.58 15.47
CA LEU A 46 -12.13 1.71 14.94
C LEU A 46 -12.81 3.06 15.14
N LEU A 47 -14.15 3.10 15.25
CA LEU A 47 -14.92 4.34 15.44
C LEU A 47 -14.34 5.25 16.54
N PRO A 48 -14.13 4.79 17.78
CA PRO A 48 -13.57 5.66 18.83
C PRO A 48 -12.13 6.12 18.54
N PHE A 49 -11.35 5.43 17.70
CA PHE A 49 -10.01 5.88 17.32
C PHE A 49 -10.06 6.96 16.25
N LEU A 50 -11.05 6.92 15.36
CA LEU A 50 -11.27 7.98 14.37
C LEU A 50 -11.58 9.32 15.03
N GLU A 51 -12.37 9.30 16.11
CA GLU A 51 -12.72 10.50 16.88
C GLU A 51 -11.49 11.17 17.52
N TRP A 52 -10.36 10.45 17.69
CA TRP A 52 -9.11 11.02 18.22
C TRP A 52 -8.21 11.62 17.13
N GLN A 53 -8.59 11.52 15.86
CA GLN A 53 -7.83 12.14 14.78
C GLN A 53 -8.10 13.66 14.80
N SER A 54 -7.06 14.44 15.05
CA SER A 54 -7.18 15.88 15.34
C SER A 54 -7.76 16.73 14.22
N THR A 55 -7.75 16.21 12.98
CA THR A 55 -8.23 16.91 11.80
C THR A 55 -9.61 16.47 11.32
N ILE A 56 -10.25 15.53 12.03
CA ILE A 56 -11.45 14.81 11.58
C ILE A 56 -12.60 15.77 11.22
N ASP A 57 -12.76 16.84 12.00
CA ASP A 57 -13.86 17.82 11.85
C ASP A 57 -13.83 18.60 10.54
N TYR A 58 -12.63 18.84 9.99
CA TYR A 58 -12.46 19.65 8.78
C TYR A 58 -11.93 18.85 7.58
N LEU A 59 -11.59 17.58 7.74
CA LEU A 59 -11.24 16.72 6.60
C LEU A 59 -12.39 16.64 5.59
N LYS A 60 -13.63 16.58 6.06
CA LYS A 60 -14.82 16.46 5.20
C LYS A 60 -15.12 17.72 4.38
N ASP A 61 -14.93 18.90 4.97
CA ASP A 61 -15.12 20.20 4.33
C ASP A 61 -13.91 21.10 4.62
N PRO A 62 -12.80 20.92 3.90
CA PRO A 62 -11.56 21.55 4.25
C PRO A 62 -11.57 23.06 3.95
N PRO A 63 -10.82 23.86 4.74
CA PRO A 63 -10.78 25.30 4.56
C PRO A 63 -10.21 25.70 3.19
N LYS A 64 -10.57 26.91 2.73
CA LYS A 64 -10.03 27.48 1.49
C LYS A 64 -8.51 27.47 1.51
N GLY A 65 -7.90 26.89 0.48
CA GLY A 65 -6.45 26.78 0.34
C GLY A 65 -5.88 25.40 0.71
N TYR A 66 -6.68 24.51 1.30
CA TYR A 66 -6.30 23.10 1.41
C TYR A 66 -6.20 22.48 0.01
N GLN A 67 -5.08 21.80 -0.26
CA GLN A 67 -4.71 21.37 -1.61
C GLN A 67 -5.22 19.97 -1.97
N LEU A 68 -5.80 19.26 -1.01
CA LEU A 68 -6.23 17.88 -1.16
C LEU A 68 -7.77 17.80 -1.14
N PRO A 69 -8.37 16.78 -1.77
CA PRO A 69 -9.82 16.59 -1.72
C PRO A 69 -10.32 16.42 -0.29
N GLY A 70 -11.52 16.93 0.00
CA GLY A 70 -12.19 16.64 1.27
C GLY A 70 -12.58 15.16 1.37
N VAL A 71 -12.49 14.59 2.57
CA VAL A 71 -12.71 13.18 2.86
C VAL A 71 -13.61 13.01 4.08
N ASP A 72 -14.69 12.25 3.90
CA ASP A 72 -15.57 11.81 4.98
C ASP A 72 -15.12 10.44 5.51
N VAL A 73 -14.15 10.45 6.43
CA VAL A 73 -13.56 9.20 6.97
C VAL A 73 -14.60 8.40 7.75
N GLU A 74 -15.40 9.06 8.58
CA GLU A 74 -16.46 8.40 9.37
C GLU A 74 -17.56 7.81 8.47
N GLY A 75 -18.02 8.59 7.49
CA GLY A 75 -18.99 8.14 6.50
C GLY A 75 -18.45 7.00 5.63
N GLY A 76 -17.17 7.06 5.27
CA GLY A 76 -16.47 5.97 4.60
C GLY A 76 -16.41 4.70 5.44
N LEU A 77 -16.11 4.82 6.73
CA LEU A 77 -16.05 3.67 7.64
C LEU A 77 -17.44 3.04 7.82
N LYS A 78 -18.49 3.86 7.91
CA LYS A 78 -19.87 3.40 7.90
C LYS A 78 -20.22 2.67 6.60
N LYS A 79 -19.78 3.18 5.44
CA LYS A 79 -19.99 2.51 4.14
C LYS A 79 -19.32 1.14 4.11
N ILE A 80 -18.07 1.04 4.59
CA ILE A 80 -17.36 -0.25 4.71
C ILE A 80 -18.14 -1.21 5.61
N ARG A 81 -18.59 -0.77 6.80
CA ARG A 81 -19.44 -1.55 7.70
C ARG A 81 -20.70 -2.07 6.99
N ASP A 82 -21.37 -1.22 6.23
CA ASP A 82 -22.60 -1.56 5.53
C ASP A 82 -22.32 -2.58 4.39
N LYS A 83 -21.19 -2.47 3.70
CA LYS A 83 -20.73 -3.47 2.70
C LYS A 83 -20.43 -4.83 3.34
N VAL A 84 -19.80 -4.85 4.52
CA VAL A 84 -19.60 -6.09 5.29
C VAL A 84 -20.95 -6.72 5.66
N ASN A 85 -21.92 -5.92 6.09
CA ASN A 85 -23.26 -6.43 6.42
C ASN A 85 -24.00 -7.01 5.21
N ARG A 86 -23.77 -6.48 4.00
CA ARG A 86 -24.36 -6.96 2.74
C ARG A 86 -23.54 -8.06 2.05
N ASP A 87 -22.49 -8.56 2.70
CA ASP A 87 -21.62 -9.62 2.17
C ASP A 87 -20.98 -9.26 0.81
N GLU A 88 -20.66 -7.99 0.60
CA GLU A 88 -20.13 -7.48 -0.68
C GLU A 88 -18.61 -7.67 -0.86
N TYR A 89 -17.91 -8.13 0.18
CA TYR A 89 -16.48 -8.39 0.10
C TYR A 89 -16.22 -9.84 -0.27
N PRO A 90 -15.55 -10.12 -1.42
CA PRO A 90 -15.26 -11.49 -1.83
C PRO A 90 -14.21 -12.17 -0.94
N ASN A 91 -13.32 -11.40 -0.29
CA ASN A 91 -12.24 -11.91 0.55
C ASN A 91 -11.75 -10.85 1.55
N GLU A 92 -10.95 -11.27 2.52
CA GLU A 92 -10.41 -10.38 3.57
C GLU A 92 -9.51 -9.28 2.98
N TYR A 93 -8.75 -9.59 1.93
CA TYR A 93 -7.85 -8.62 1.29
C TYR A 93 -8.60 -7.42 0.72
N THR A 94 -9.70 -7.63 0.00
CA THR A 94 -10.49 -6.52 -0.55
C THR A 94 -11.12 -5.64 0.52
N PHE A 95 -11.50 -6.22 1.66
CA PHE A 95 -12.01 -5.49 2.82
C PHE A 95 -10.93 -4.63 3.48
N GLN A 96 -9.79 -5.25 3.84
CA GLN A 96 -8.70 -4.52 4.49
C GLN A 96 -8.06 -3.48 3.56
N LYS A 97 -7.96 -3.76 2.25
CA LYS A 97 -7.48 -2.81 1.25
C LYS A 97 -8.34 -1.54 1.22
N GLU A 98 -9.67 -1.67 1.14
CA GLU A 98 -10.55 -0.50 1.12
C GLU A 98 -10.50 0.28 2.44
N LEU A 99 -10.34 -0.41 3.58
CA LEU A 99 -10.11 0.24 4.87
C LEU A 99 -8.79 1.02 4.90
N THR A 100 -7.69 0.44 4.42
CA THR A 100 -6.41 1.15 4.29
C THR A 100 -6.52 2.35 3.36
N GLU A 101 -7.20 2.22 2.21
CA GLU A 101 -7.40 3.31 1.26
C GLU A 101 -8.23 4.45 1.86
N LEU A 102 -9.26 4.14 2.64
CA LEU A 102 -10.04 5.14 3.37
C LEU A 102 -9.16 5.93 4.35
N ILE A 103 -8.37 5.23 5.17
CA ILE A 103 -7.49 5.88 6.17
C ILE A 103 -6.43 6.74 5.47
N ALA A 104 -5.79 6.21 4.42
CA ALA A 104 -4.79 6.93 3.63
C ALA A 104 -5.37 8.15 2.89
N SER A 105 -6.67 8.15 2.58
CA SER A 105 -7.32 9.28 1.90
C SER A 105 -7.39 10.54 2.76
N ALA A 106 -7.20 10.43 4.08
CA ALA A 106 -7.01 11.60 4.94
C ALA A 106 -5.67 12.33 4.71
N HIS A 107 -4.73 11.71 3.96
CA HIS A 107 -3.43 12.28 3.63
C HIS A 107 -2.59 12.72 4.84
N ASP A 108 -2.72 11.99 5.95
CA ASP A 108 -1.97 12.23 7.18
C ASP A 108 -1.05 11.03 7.46
N GLY A 109 0.27 11.29 7.45
CA GLY A 109 1.29 10.26 7.70
C GLY A 109 1.29 9.68 9.11
N HIS A 110 0.58 10.29 10.06
CA HIS A 110 0.41 9.79 11.43
C HIS A 110 -0.94 9.09 11.65
N PHE A 111 -1.81 9.10 10.64
CA PHE A 111 -3.11 8.46 10.69
C PHE A 111 -3.10 7.18 9.86
N TYR A 112 -2.85 6.07 10.53
CA TYR A 112 -2.79 4.75 9.91
C TYR A 112 -3.38 3.68 10.85
N VAL A 113 -3.79 2.56 10.25
CA VAL A 113 -4.23 1.37 10.97
C VAL A 113 -3.41 0.20 10.47
N ASP A 114 -2.69 -0.46 11.37
CA ASP A 114 -1.93 -1.67 11.05
C ASP A 114 -2.86 -2.88 10.94
N LEU A 115 -3.15 -3.27 9.71
CA LEU A 115 -4.01 -4.41 9.39
C LEU A 115 -3.17 -5.66 9.14
N ASP A 116 -3.57 -6.78 9.72
CA ASP A 116 -2.81 -8.03 9.76
C ASP A 116 -2.51 -8.56 8.35
N LEU A 117 -3.52 -8.69 7.49
CA LEU A 117 -3.35 -9.23 6.15
C LEU A 117 -2.52 -8.30 5.25
N MET A 118 -2.61 -6.99 5.47
CA MET A 118 -1.83 -5.98 4.74
C MET A 118 -0.33 -6.00 5.10
N SER A 119 0.03 -6.59 6.24
CA SER A 119 1.41 -6.64 6.74
C SER A 119 2.20 -7.89 6.31
N VAL A 120 1.53 -8.90 5.73
CA VAL A 120 2.13 -10.22 5.43
C VAL A 120 3.22 -10.16 4.36
N PHE A 121 3.01 -9.37 3.30
CA PHE A 121 3.97 -9.22 2.20
C PHE A 121 4.37 -7.77 2.00
N LYS A 122 5.67 -7.55 1.76
CA LYS A 122 6.18 -6.28 1.25
C LYS A 122 6.47 -6.41 -0.23
N PHE A 123 5.74 -5.67 -1.05
CA PHE A 123 5.93 -5.62 -2.49
C PHE A 123 6.98 -4.57 -2.82
N GLY A 124 8.00 -4.97 -3.57
CA GLY A 124 9.09 -4.09 -3.97
C GLY A 124 9.72 -4.55 -5.27
N ARG A 125 10.32 -3.61 -5.99
CA ARG A 125 11.14 -3.90 -7.18
C ARG A 125 12.60 -3.71 -6.80
N THR A 126 13.18 -4.72 -6.13
CA THR A 126 14.55 -4.65 -5.60
C THR A 126 15.62 -4.61 -6.70
N GLU A 127 15.34 -5.22 -7.84
CA GLU A 127 16.33 -5.40 -8.93
C GLU A 127 16.60 -4.13 -9.76
N ILE A 128 15.70 -3.14 -9.72
CA ILE A 128 15.79 -1.96 -10.61
C ILE A 128 16.35 -0.71 -9.92
N GLY A 129 16.57 -0.76 -8.61
CA GLY A 129 17.08 0.37 -7.84
C GLY A 129 16.09 1.54 -7.70
N PRO A 130 16.53 2.67 -7.10
CA PRO A 130 15.67 3.81 -6.85
C PRO A 130 15.33 4.58 -8.15
N LEU A 131 14.28 5.40 -8.07
CA LEU A 131 14.07 6.47 -9.04
C LEU A 131 15.08 7.60 -8.77
N VAL A 132 15.70 8.10 -9.83
CA VAL A 132 16.63 9.23 -9.77
C VAL A 132 16.14 10.36 -10.67
N SER A 133 16.32 11.59 -10.21
CA SER A 133 16.03 12.80 -10.97
C SER A 133 17.35 13.38 -11.45
N VAL A 134 17.58 13.35 -12.76
CA VAL A 134 18.87 13.70 -13.34
C VAL A 134 18.69 14.76 -14.42
N SER A 135 19.42 15.87 -14.28
CA SER A 135 19.60 16.84 -15.35
C SER A 135 20.83 16.46 -16.17
N GLN A 136 20.67 16.29 -17.48
CA GLN A 136 21.76 15.84 -18.35
C GLN A 136 22.93 16.84 -18.46
N ASP A 137 22.66 18.13 -18.24
CA ASP A 137 23.65 19.21 -18.36
C ASP A 137 23.71 20.11 -17.11
N GLY A 138 22.96 19.77 -16.05
CA GLY A 138 22.88 20.55 -14.82
C GLY A 138 22.07 21.85 -14.94
N VAL A 139 21.52 22.16 -16.11
CA VAL A 139 20.77 23.39 -16.38
C VAL A 139 19.32 23.08 -16.77
N LYS A 140 19.11 22.04 -17.58
CA LYS A 140 17.78 21.59 -17.98
C LYS A 140 17.00 21.03 -16.80
N LEU A 141 15.69 21.09 -16.93
CA LEU A 141 14.76 20.42 -16.03
C LEU A 141 15.14 18.93 -15.91
N PRO A 142 15.34 18.41 -14.68
CA PRO A 142 15.67 17.01 -14.47
C PRO A 142 14.60 16.06 -15.00
N GLU A 143 15.03 14.99 -15.65
CA GLU A 143 14.17 13.88 -16.06
C GLU A 143 14.23 12.75 -15.02
N ILE A 144 13.18 11.92 -14.95
CA ILE A 144 13.09 10.81 -14.01
C ILE A 144 13.56 9.52 -14.69
N PHE A 145 14.53 8.85 -14.08
CA PHE A 145 15.06 7.58 -14.53
C PHE A 145 15.00 6.52 -13.43
N VAL A 146 15.04 5.26 -13.86
CA VAL A 146 15.34 4.12 -13.00
C VAL A 146 16.87 4.02 -12.91
N PHE A 147 17.44 4.04 -11.69
CA PHE A 147 18.89 4.12 -11.49
C PHE A 147 19.67 3.03 -12.24
N SER A 148 19.20 1.77 -12.20
CA SER A 148 19.87 0.66 -12.89
C SER A 148 19.91 0.86 -14.41
N MET A 149 18.81 1.36 -14.99
CA MET A 149 18.69 1.63 -16.42
C MET A 149 19.53 2.85 -16.84
N TYR A 150 19.59 3.89 -16.01
CA TYR A 150 20.42 5.05 -16.25
C TYR A 150 21.92 4.71 -16.25
N CYS A 151 22.37 3.93 -15.26
CA CYS A 151 23.77 3.51 -15.17
C CYS A 151 24.19 2.73 -16.43
N MET A 152 23.33 1.84 -16.95
CA MET A 152 23.59 1.12 -18.20
C MET A 152 23.68 2.07 -19.41
N LEU A 153 22.79 3.05 -19.54
CA LEU A 153 22.78 3.99 -20.68
C LEU A 153 24.00 4.91 -20.70
N PHE A 154 24.44 5.42 -19.55
CA PHE A 154 25.59 6.33 -19.46
C PHE A 154 26.94 5.61 -19.57
N CYS A 155 27.02 4.36 -19.11
CA CYS A 155 28.21 3.52 -19.24
C CYS A 155 28.61 3.28 -20.72
N PHE A 156 27.66 3.37 -21.66
CA PHE A 156 27.95 3.26 -23.10
C PHE A 156 28.54 4.53 -23.74
N TRP A 157 28.46 5.70 -23.09
CA TRP A 157 28.85 6.99 -23.69
C TRP A 157 30.06 7.66 -23.01
N PHE A 158 30.32 7.40 -21.73
CA PHE A 158 31.49 7.91 -21.01
C PHE A 158 32.12 6.78 -20.19
N LEU A 159 33.46 6.65 -20.26
CA LEU A 159 34.24 5.73 -19.42
C LEU A 159 33.77 5.80 -17.96
N CYS A 160 33.57 4.63 -17.34
CA CYS A 160 33.22 4.39 -15.93
C CYS A 160 34.12 5.14 -14.93
N ALA A 161 34.00 6.46 -14.80
CA ALA A 161 34.77 7.24 -13.82
C ALA A 161 34.01 7.43 -12.50
N VAL A 162 32.72 7.09 -12.45
CA VAL A 162 31.96 7.00 -11.20
C VAL A 162 31.42 5.58 -11.14
N SER A 163 32.04 4.74 -10.32
CA SER A 163 31.52 3.41 -10.04
C SER A 163 30.06 3.52 -9.58
N CYS A 164 29.16 2.94 -10.37
CA CYS A 164 28.16 2.06 -9.79
C CYS A 164 28.93 0.82 -9.27
#